data_AF-A0A937AVW1-F1
#
_entry.id   AF-A0A937AVW1-F1
#
_cell.length_a   1.000
_cell.length_b   1.000
_cell.length_c   1.000
_cell.angle_alpha   90.00
_cell.angle_beta   90.00
_cell.angle_gamma   90.00
#
_symmetry.space_group_name_H-M   'P 1'
#
loop_
_entity.id
_entity.type
_entity.pdbx_description
1 polymer ?
#
loop_
_entity_poly.entity_id
_entity_poly.type
_entity_poly.pdbx_seq_one_letter_code
_entity_poly.pdbx_strand_id
1 'polypeptide(L)'
;PFALGSIVKPFGQLLRQRAFMGYALAASFQFAALFSFISGSPFVFIERYGIAPREYGVVFGGMVVFMTVGSLLNARFVRQLGAGPILRWAVLVPAIAGTTAAILGWIEARHGTIGLWPFLACFVAQIATISLIGPNATAMALQRYPHMAGTASSLMGVLTFGTGAAFGAVVGQTFDGTIAPMTFAMAVAGILCLVSHRLLVRER
;
A
#
# COMPACT_ATOMS: atom_id res chain seq x y z
N PRO A 1 -25.72 30.23 -0.85
CA PRO A 1 -26.34 28.90 -1.00
C PRO A 1 -25.30 27.83 -1.35
N PHE A 2 -24.88 27.04 -0.36
CA PHE A 2 -24.02 25.87 -0.56
C PHE A 2 -24.81 24.79 -1.28
N ALA A 3 -24.77 24.78 -2.61
CA ALA A 3 -25.40 23.72 -3.37
C ALA A 3 -24.53 22.46 -3.23
N LEU A 4 -24.96 21.47 -2.43
CA LEU A 4 -24.29 20.16 -2.38
C LEU A 4 -24.02 19.61 -3.79
N GLY A 5 -24.89 19.91 -4.76
CA GLY A 5 -24.72 19.54 -6.17
C GLY A 5 -23.48 20.13 -6.86
N SER A 6 -23.01 21.33 -6.49
CA SER A 6 -21.77 21.90 -7.06
C SER A 6 -20.51 21.30 -6.46
N ILE A 7 -20.60 20.67 -5.28
CA ILE A 7 -19.50 19.95 -4.63
C ILE A 7 -19.43 18.50 -5.15
N VAL A 8 -20.56 17.79 -5.23
CA VAL A 8 -20.62 16.36 -5.59
C VAL A 8 -20.31 16.10 -7.07
N LYS A 9 -20.68 17.03 -7.96
CA LYS A 9 -20.46 16.89 -9.42
C LYS A 9 -18.97 16.78 -9.80
N PRO A 10 -18.06 17.61 -9.25
CA PRO A 10 -16.61 17.42 -9.37
C PRO A 10 -16.09 16.04 -8.92
N PHE A 11 -16.58 15.50 -7.80
CA PHE A 11 -16.20 14.16 -7.33
C PHE A 11 -16.61 13.07 -8.33
N GLY A 12 -17.86 13.11 -8.81
CA GLY A 12 -18.36 12.17 -9.81
C GLY A 12 -17.61 12.25 -11.15
N GLN A 13 -17.14 13.44 -11.53
CA GLN A 13 -16.30 13.62 -12.71
C GLN A 13 -14.94 12.94 -12.54
N LEU A 14 -14.25 13.11 -11.40
CA LEU A 14 -12.96 12.45 -11.14
C LEU A 14 -13.08 10.94 -11.04
N LEU A 15 -14.13 10.41 -10.42
CA LEU A 15 -14.36 8.96 -10.34
C LEU A 15 -14.52 8.30 -11.72
N ARG A 16 -14.99 9.05 -12.73
CA ARG A 16 -15.09 8.57 -14.12
C ARG A 16 -13.77 8.65 -14.88
N GLN A 17 -12.79 9.39 -14.38
CA GLN A 17 -11.50 9.57 -15.03
C GLN A 17 -10.58 8.39 -14.71
N ARG A 18 -10.35 7.53 -15.71
CA ARG A 18 -9.52 6.32 -15.56
C ARG A 18 -8.12 6.64 -15.05
N ALA A 19 -7.44 7.63 -15.63
CA ALA A 19 -6.08 7.99 -15.21
C ALA A 19 -6.01 8.43 -13.74
N PHE A 20 -6.95 9.26 -13.29
CA PHE A 20 -7.05 9.67 -11.88
C PHE A 20 -7.26 8.45 -10.98
N MET A 21 -8.25 7.61 -11.32
CA MET A 21 -8.55 6.41 -10.54
C MET A 21 -7.39 5.43 -10.49
N GLY A 22 -6.60 5.29 -11.56
CA GLY A 22 -5.41 4.45 -11.58
C GLY A 22 -4.38 4.87 -10.53
N TYR A 23 -4.09 6.18 -10.44
CA TYR A 23 -3.18 6.71 -9.44
C TYR A 23 -3.78 6.69 -8.02
N ALA A 24 -5.04 7.10 -7.88
CA ALA A 24 -5.74 7.12 -6.60
C ALA A 24 -5.83 5.72 -5.98
N LEU A 25 -6.22 4.72 -6.78
CA LEU A 25 -6.31 3.33 -6.33
C LEU A 25 -4.93 2.72 -6.05
N ALA A 26 -3.91 3.02 -6.86
CA ALA A 26 -2.55 2.53 -6.60
C ALA A 26 -2.03 3.02 -5.24
N ALA A 27 -2.22 4.31 -4.92
CA ALA A 27 -1.88 4.87 -3.60
C ALA A 27 -2.73 4.24 -2.48
N SER A 28 -4.04 4.06 -2.74
CA SER A 28 -4.99 3.51 -1.78
C SER A 28 -4.67 2.07 -1.39
N PHE A 29 -4.44 1.20 -2.37
CA PHE A 29 -4.09 -0.20 -2.12
C PHE A 29 -2.73 -0.34 -1.45
N GLN A 30 -1.78 0.53 -1.77
CA GLN A 30 -0.49 0.52 -1.09
C GLN A 30 -0.62 0.91 0.38
N PHE A 31 -1.49 1.85 0.70
CA PHE A 31 -1.82 2.18 2.08
C PHE A 31 -2.64 1.07 2.77
N ALA A 32 -3.48 0.35 2.02
CA ALA A 32 -4.18 -0.82 2.51
C ALA A 32 -3.21 -1.94 2.93
N ALA A 33 -2.14 -2.18 2.17
CA ALA A 33 -1.09 -3.11 2.57
C ALA A 33 -0.39 -2.69 3.88
N LEU A 34 -0.14 -1.38 4.06
CA LEU A 34 0.41 -0.85 5.31
C LEU A 34 -0.53 -1.09 6.49
N PHE A 35 -1.82 -0.81 6.33
CA PHE A 35 -2.82 -1.03 7.38
C PHE A 35 -2.97 -2.51 7.71
N SER A 36 -2.98 -3.39 6.70
CA SER A 36 -2.95 -4.85 6.92
C SER A 36 -1.74 -5.27 7.75
N PHE A 37 -0.55 -4.73 7.45
CA PHE A 37 0.64 -5.00 8.23
C PHE A 37 0.55 -4.44 9.66
N ILE A 38 0.12 -3.19 9.85
CA ILE A 38 -0.01 -2.58 11.19
C ILE A 38 -1.03 -3.36 12.03
N SER A 39 -2.15 -3.78 11.44
CA SER A 39 -3.18 -4.53 12.13
C SER A 39 -2.76 -5.96 12.45
N GLY A 40 -2.04 -6.65 11.55
CA GLY A 40 -1.69 -8.07 11.73
C GLY A 40 -0.33 -8.32 12.41
N SER A 41 0.63 -7.41 12.29
CA SER A 41 2.01 -7.66 12.74
C SER A 41 2.18 -7.87 14.24
N PRO A 42 1.47 -7.18 15.16
CA PRO A 42 1.61 -7.48 16.59
C PRO A 42 1.19 -8.93 16.90
N PHE A 43 0.05 -9.37 16.35
CA PHE A 43 -0.46 -10.72 16.54
C PHE A 43 0.50 -11.78 15.98
N VAL A 44 1.07 -11.53 14.80
CA VAL A 44 2.04 -12.44 14.18
C VAL A 44 3.34 -12.49 14.98
N PHE A 45 3.96 -11.35 15.25
CA PHE A 45 5.30 -11.31 15.84
C PHE A 45 5.27 -11.68 17.34
N ILE A 46 4.30 -11.16 18.08
CA ILE A 46 4.22 -11.35 19.54
C ILE A 46 3.49 -12.65 19.88
N GLU A 47 2.29 -12.88 19.36
CA GLU A 47 1.49 -14.03 19.76
C GLU A 47 1.93 -15.32 19.07
N ARG A 48 2.20 -15.27 17.76
CA ARG A 48 2.59 -16.47 16.99
C ARG A 48 4.08 -16.80 17.11
N TYR A 49 4.97 -15.80 16.97
CA TYR A 49 6.43 -16.02 17.04
C TYR A 49 7.03 -15.79 18.43
N GLY A 50 6.25 -15.36 19.42
CA GLY A 50 6.71 -15.20 20.81
C GLY A 50 7.72 -14.06 21.01
N ILE A 51 7.83 -13.12 20.07
CA ILE A 51 8.78 -12.01 20.17
C ILE A 51 8.32 -11.07 21.29
N ALA A 52 9.25 -10.71 22.17
CA ALA A 52 8.95 -9.79 23.25
C ALA A 52 8.49 -8.43 22.68
N PRO A 53 7.47 -7.75 23.27
CA PRO A 53 6.98 -6.47 22.77
C PRO A 53 8.07 -5.41 22.58
N ARG A 54 9.11 -5.44 23.43
CA ARG A 54 10.28 -4.55 23.31
C ARG A 54 11.08 -4.81 22.03
N GLU A 55 11.28 -6.07 21.67
CA GLU A 55 12.01 -6.45 20.46
C GLU A 55 11.18 -6.22 19.20
N TYR A 56 9.86 -6.45 19.27
CA TYR A 56 8.94 -6.06 18.21
C TYR A 56 9.05 -4.56 17.89
N GLY A 57 9.12 -3.70 18.91
CA GLY A 57 9.34 -2.27 18.72
C GLY A 57 10.64 -1.94 17.96
N VAL A 58 11.72 -2.69 18.21
CA VAL A 58 13.00 -2.54 17.48
C VAL A 58 12.86 -2.98 16.03
N VAL A 59 12.21 -4.12 15.78
CA VAL A 59 11.98 -4.64 14.41
C VAL A 59 11.10 -3.69 13.61
N PHE A 60 9.97 -3.26 14.18
CA PHE A 60 9.05 -2.30 13.57
C PHE A 60 9.76 -0.97 13.31
N GLY A 61 10.52 -0.46 14.27
CA GLY A 61 11.35 0.74 14.11
C GLY A 61 12.36 0.60 12.97
N GLY A 62 12.99 -0.56 12.82
CA GLY A 62 13.87 -0.87 11.70
C GLY A 62 13.16 -0.77 10.34
N MET A 63 11.92 -1.27 10.24
CA MET A 63 11.13 -1.12 9.01
C MET A 63 10.82 0.34 8.68
N VAL A 64 10.55 1.17 9.70
CA VAL A 64 10.35 2.62 9.52
C VAL A 64 11.63 3.30 9.02
N VAL A 65 12.81 2.84 9.44
CA VAL A 65 14.09 3.32 8.87
C VAL A 65 14.18 2.99 7.38
N PHE A 66 13.85 1.77 6.96
CA PHE A 66 13.82 1.41 5.54
C PHE A 66 12.79 2.23 4.74
N MET A 67 11.62 2.50 5.31
CA MET A 67 10.62 3.40 4.73
C MET A 67 11.20 4.81 4.54
N THR A 68 11.89 5.33 5.55
CA THR A 68 12.54 6.65 5.51
C THR A 68 13.63 6.70 4.43
N VAL A 69 14.47 5.66 4.34
CA VAL A 69 15.47 5.53 3.27
C VAL A 69 14.79 5.50 1.90
N GLY A 70 13.68 4.76 1.75
CA GLY A 70 12.88 4.75 0.52
C GLY A 70 12.36 6.13 0.13
N SER A 71 11.93 6.94 1.11
CA SER A 71 11.51 8.33 0.89
C SER A 71 12.65 9.22 0.39
N LEU A 72 13.84 9.10 0.99
CA LEU A 72 15.04 9.84 0.57
C LEU A 72 15.48 9.44 -0.85
N LEU A 73 15.47 8.14 -1.15
CA LEU A 73 15.73 7.63 -2.49
C LEU A 73 14.73 8.17 -3.51
N ASN A 74 13.44 8.19 -3.15
CA ASN A 74 12.40 8.75 -4.01
C ASN A 74 12.65 10.24 -4.29
N ALA A 75 12.96 11.04 -3.26
CA ALA A 75 13.26 12.46 -3.42
C ALA A 75 14.43 12.73 -4.38
N ARG A 76 15.42 11.82 -4.42
CA ARG A 76 16.54 11.90 -5.36
C ARG A 76 16.15 11.41 -6.77
N PHE A 77 15.53 10.24 -6.87
CA PHE A 77 15.18 9.63 -8.15
C PHE A 77 14.09 10.40 -8.89
N VAL A 78 13.11 10.97 -8.21
CA VAL A 78 12.01 11.72 -8.85
C VAL A 78 12.52 12.94 -9.61
N ARG A 79 13.60 13.58 -9.14
CA ARG A 79 14.25 14.72 -9.82
C ARG A 79 14.98 14.30 -11.09
N GLN A 80 15.41 13.04 -11.19
CA GLN A 80 16.20 12.53 -12.32
C GLN A 80 15.34 11.78 -13.35
N LEU A 81 14.41 10.94 -12.87
CA LEU A 81 13.64 10.00 -13.70
C LEU A 81 12.18 10.42 -13.87
N GLY A 82 11.68 11.34 -13.04
CA GLY A 82 10.26 11.71 -12.99
C GLY A 82 9.37 10.68 -12.26
N ALA A 83 8.17 11.12 -11.89
CA ALA A 83 7.24 10.32 -11.08
C ALA A 83 6.65 9.11 -11.84
N GLY A 84 6.40 9.24 -13.15
CA GLY A 84 5.80 8.18 -13.98
C GLY A 84 6.64 6.90 -14.06
N PRO A 85 7.91 6.96 -14.51
CA PRO A 85 8.78 5.79 -14.58
C PRO A 85 9.02 5.13 -13.22
N ILE A 86 9.21 5.93 -12.16
CA ILE A 86 9.38 5.39 -10.80
C ILE A 86 8.15 4.62 -10.37
N LEU A 87 6.95 5.19 -10.58
CA LEU A 87 5.71 4.54 -10.20
C LEU A 87 5.52 3.21 -10.95
N ARG A 88 5.82 3.17 -12.25
CA ARG A 88 5.74 1.96 -13.09
C ARG A 88 6.56 0.78 -12.57
N TRP A 89 7.76 1.06 -12.06
CA TRP A 89 8.63 0.03 -11.49
C TRP A 89 8.28 -0.27 -10.04
N ALA A 90 7.96 0.77 -9.26
CA ALA A 90 7.65 0.62 -7.84
C ALA A 90 6.43 -0.28 -7.59
N VAL A 91 5.38 -0.21 -8.43
CA VAL A 91 4.17 -1.05 -8.28
C VAL A 91 4.39 -2.55 -8.50
N LEU A 92 5.52 -2.97 -9.11
CA LEU A 92 5.83 -4.38 -9.29
C LEU A 92 6.30 -5.04 -7.99
N VAL A 93 7.04 -4.29 -7.17
CA VAL A 93 7.61 -4.78 -5.90
C VAL A 93 6.53 -5.25 -4.92
N PRO A 94 5.47 -4.48 -4.59
CA PRO A 94 4.44 -4.94 -3.66
C PRO A 94 3.63 -6.12 -4.22
N ALA A 95 3.47 -6.23 -5.55
CA ALA A 95 2.83 -7.39 -6.16
C ALA A 95 3.69 -8.65 -5.97
N ILE A 96 4.99 -8.58 -6.28
CA ILE A 96 5.90 -9.72 -6.12
C ILE A 96 6.07 -10.07 -4.63
N ALA A 97 6.47 -9.09 -3.81
CA ALA A 97 6.73 -9.29 -2.39
C ALA A 97 5.48 -9.75 -1.63
N GLY A 98 4.32 -9.16 -1.93
CA GLY A 98 3.04 -9.56 -1.34
C GLY A 98 2.66 -10.98 -1.73
N THR A 99 2.69 -11.32 -3.02
CA THR A 99 2.39 -12.69 -3.47
C THR A 99 3.36 -13.72 -2.91
N THR A 100 4.66 -13.41 -2.87
CA THR A 100 5.66 -14.27 -2.21
C THR A 100 5.33 -14.45 -0.74
N ALA A 101 5.00 -13.38 -0.02
CA ALA A 101 4.63 -13.46 1.39
C ALA A 101 3.37 -14.30 1.61
N ALA A 102 2.36 -14.23 0.73
CA ALA A 102 1.15 -15.06 0.84
C ALA A 102 1.42 -16.53 0.57
N ILE A 103 2.26 -16.86 -0.42
CA ILE A 103 2.67 -18.25 -0.69
C ILE A 103 3.43 -18.81 0.52
N LEU A 104 4.39 -18.06 1.03
CA LEU A 104 5.12 -18.45 2.24
C LEU A 104 4.17 -18.56 3.44
N GLY A 105 3.23 -17.63 3.60
CA GLY A 105 2.29 -17.63 4.72
C GLY A 105 1.39 -18.87 4.71
N TRP A 106 0.96 -19.30 3.52
CA TRP A 106 0.18 -20.51 3.35
C TRP A 106 0.97 -21.79 3.64
N ILE A 107 2.25 -21.85 3.22
CA ILE A 107 3.14 -22.96 3.53
C ILE A 107 3.41 -23.01 5.05
N GLU A 108 3.64 -21.85 5.68
CA GLU A 108 3.91 -21.73 7.11
C GLU A 108 2.71 -22.16 7.95
N ALA A 109 1.50 -21.79 7.54
CA ALA A 109 0.27 -22.22 8.20
C ALA A 109 0.08 -23.75 8.18
N ARG A 110 0.61 -24.44 7.16
CA ARG A 110 0.47 -25.90 7.00
C ARG A 110 1.63 -26.70 7.59
N HIS A 111 2.85 -26.21 7.46
CA HIS A 111 4.07 -26.97 7.76
C HIS A 111 4.89 -26.37 8.91
N GLY A 112 4.79 -25.06 9.18
CA GLY A 112 5.50 -24.39 10.28
C GLY A 112 7.03 -24.39 10.16
N THR A 113 7.58 -24.38 8.93
CA THR A 113 9.01 -24.61 8.66
C THR A 113 9.78 -23.41 8.11
N ILE A 114 9.13 -22.30 7.76
CA ILE A 114 9.75 -21.17 7.06
C ILE A 114 10.44 -20.21 8.04
N GLY A 115 9.84 -20.02 9.22
CA GLY A 115 10.30 -19.03 10.19
C GLY A 115 10.08 -17.59 9.72
N LEU A 116 10.51 -16.63 10.54
CA LEU A 116 10.15 -15.21 10.39
C LEU A 116 10.97 -14.45 9.33
N TRP A 117 12.24 -14.82 9.12
CA TRP A 117 13.17 -14.04 8.30
C TRP A 117 12.72 -13.80 6.85
N PRO A 118 12.16 -14.79 6.12
CA PRO A 118 11.66 -14.58 4.77
C PRO A 118 10.51 -13.59 4.71
N PHE A 119 9.60 -13.61 5.70
CA PHE A 119 8.51 -12.66 5.80
C PHE A 119 9.01 -11.23 6.04
N LEU A 120 10.03 -11.09 6.90
CA LEU A 120 10.65 -9.79 7.17
C LEU A 120 11.19 -9.14 5.90
N ALA A 121 11.85 -9.92 5.03
CA ALA A 121 12.36 -9.44 3.75
C ALA A 121 11.22 -8.95 2.83
N CYS A 122 10.12 -9.71 2.74
CA CYS A 122 8.95 -9.31 1.95
C CYS A 122 8.28 -8.05 2.51
N PHE A 123 8.10 -7.96 3.83
CA PHE A 123 7.48 -6.79 4.47
C PHE A 123 8.32 -5.53 4.31
N VAL A 124 9.64 -5.62 4.49
CA VAL A 124 10.55 -4.48 4.27
C VAL A 124 10.48 -4.01 2.83
N ALA A 125 10.54 -4.94 1.85
CA ALA A 125 10.44 -4.58 0.44
C ALA A 125 9.11 -3.88 0.11
N GLN A 126 7.99 -4.41 0.63
CA GLN A 126 6.67 -3.84 0.40
C GLN A 126 6.51 -2.47 1.09
N ILE A 127 6.90 -2.35 2.36
CA ILE A 127 6.78 -1.10 3.13
C ILE A 127 7.68 0.00 2.56
N ALA A 128 8.90 -0.32 2.15
CA ALA A 128 9.80 0.65 1.53
C ALA A 128 9.19 1.28 0.27
N THR A 129 8.45 0.49 -0.51
CA THR A 129 7.80 0.98 -1.74
C THR A 129 6.61 1.91 -1.49
N ILE A 130 6.07 1.98 -0.27
CA ILE A 130 5.00 2.93 0.08
C ILE A 130 5.47 4.37 -0.15
N SER A 131 6.70 4.67 0.27
CA SER A 131 7.33 5.99 0.12
C SER A 131 7.69 6.34 -1.33
N LEU A 132 7.65 5.37 -2.24
CA LEU A 132 7.80 5.60 -3.67
C LEU A 132 6.43 5.76 -4.32
N ILE A 133 5.50 4.83 -4.09
CA ILE A 133 4.21 4.79 -4.79
C ILE A 133 3.30 5.94 -4.35
N GLY A 134 3.13 6.16 -3.05
CA GLY A 134 2.21 7.16 -2.50
C GLY A 134 2.44 8.59 -3.04
N PRO A 135 3.63 9.18 -2.85
CA PRO A 135 3.89 10.55 -3.31
C PRO A 135 3.91 10.67 -4.83
N ASN A 136 4.45 9.67 -5.57
CA ASN A 136 4.47 9.74 -7.03
C ASN A 136 3.08 9.59 -7.65
N ALA A 137 2.25 8.69 -7.13
CA ALA A 137 0.85 8.56 -7.57
C ALA A 137 0.06 9.84 -7.28
N THR A 138 0.25 10.44 -6.10
CA THR A 138 -0.40 11.71 -5.74
C THR A 138 0.04 12.85 -6.63
N ALA A 139 1.35 12.97 -6.90
CA ALA A 139 1.87 13.98 -7.82
C ALA A 139 1.29 13.82 -9.23
N MET A 140 1.28 12.59 -9.78
CA MET A 140 0.75 12.31 -11.12
C MET A 140 -0.76 12.58 -11.23
N ALA A 141 -1.52 12.27 -10.17
CA ALA A 141 -2.95 12.56 -10.11
C ALA A 141 -3.23 14.07 -10.11
N LEU A 142 -2.50 14.84 -9.30
CA LEU A 142 -2.71 16.28 -9.17
C LEU A 142 -2.20 17.06 -10.38
N GLN A 143 -1.07 16.65 -10.97
CA GLN A 143 -0.55 17.25 -12.20
C GLN A 143 -1.52 17.11 -13.38
N ARG A 144 -2.31 16.03 -13.42
CA ARG A 144 -3.26 15.77 -14.51
C ARG A 144 -4.59 16.52 -14.35
N TYR A 145 -4.93 16.94 -13.13
CA TYR A 145 -6.17 17.66 -12.82
C TYR A 145 -5.94 18.90 -11.93
N PRO A 146 -5.10 19.87 -12.37
CA PRO A 146 -4.72 21.02 -11.55
C PRO A 146 -5.91 21.92 -11.20
N HIS A 147 -6.88 22.07 -12.11
CA HIS A 147 -8.10 22.85 -11.88
C HIS A 147 -9.04 22.25 -10.81
N MET A 148 -8.80 21.00 -10.40
CA MET A 148 -9.59 20.29 -9.41
C MET A 148 -8.73 19.70 -8.29
N ALA A 149 -7.54 20.26 -8.06
CA ALA A 149 -6.55 19.71 -7.13
C ALA A 149 -7.11 19.48 -5.71
N GLY A 150 -7.91 20.42 -5.18
CA GLY A 150 -8.53 20.28 -3.87
C GLY A 150 -9.50 19.09 -3.80
N THR A 151 -10.39 18.94 -4.78
CA THR A 151 -11.32 17.79 -4.88
C THR A 151 -10.57 16.48 -5.08
N ALA A 152 -9.53 16.49 -5.92
CA ALA A 152 -8.68 15.34 -6.20
C ALA A 152 -7.97 14.84 -4.94
N SER A 153 -7.31 15.72 -4.18
CA SER A 153 -6.65 15.37 -2.91
C SER A 153 -7.64 14.82 -1.89
N SER A 154 -8.81 15.44 -1.72
CA SER A 154 -9.83 14.95 -0.79
C SER A 154 -10.35 13.56 -1.17
N LEU A 155 -10.63 13.34 -2.47
CA LEU A 155 -11.08 12.04 -2.95
C LEU A 155 -10.00 10.96 -2.78
N MET A 156 -8.75 11.28 -3.08
CA MET A 156 -7.63 10.37 -2.83
C MET A 156 -7.51 10.03 -1.34
N GLY A 157 -7.64 11.02 -0.46
CA GLY A 157 -7.62 10.79 0.99
C GLY A 157 -8.73 9.83 1.44
N VAL A 158 -9.97 10.06 1.00
CA VAL A 158 -11.11 9.19 1.31
C VAL A 158 -10.87 7.76 0.81
N LEU A 159 -10.40 7.59 -0.41
CA LEU A 159 -10.09 6.27 -0.96
C LEU A 159 -8.95 5.59 -0.18
N THR A 160 -7.90 6.35 0.15
CA THR A 160 -6.70 5.83 0.82
C THR A 160 -7.03 5.37 2.24
N PHE A 161 -7.62 6.24 3.06
CA PHE A 161 -8.01 5.87 4.42
C PHE A 161 -9.17 4.89 4.46
N GLY A 162 -10.14 5.00 3.55
CA GLY A 162 -11.28 4.09 3.49
C GLY A 162 -10.86 2.66 3.14
N THR A 163 -10.01 2.49 2.13
CA THR A 163 -9.45 1.17 1.78
C THR A 163 -8.51 0.64 2.86
N GLY A 164 -7.68 1.51 3.45
CA GLY A 164 -6.83 1.19 4.59
C GLY A 164 -7.63 0.64 5.78
N ALA A 165 -8.67 1.35 6.19
CA ALA A 165 -9.54 0.93 7.28
C ALA A 165 -10.25 -0.39 6.96
N ALA A 166 -10.76 -0.57 5.74
CA ALA A 166 -11.43 -1.81 5.34
C ALA A 166 -10.47 -3.02 5.41
N PHE A 167 -9.26 -2.89 4.86
CA PHE A 167 -8.26 -3.96 4.89
C PHE A 167 -7.74 -4.24 6.30
N GLY A 168 -7.47 -3.20 7.08
CA GLY A 168 -7.06 -3.35 8.48
C GLY A 168 -8.13 -4.05 9.33
N ALA A 169 -9.40 -3.66 9.16
CA ALA A 169 -10.52 -4.30 9.86
C ALA A 169 -10.69 -5.77 9.47
N VAL A 170 -10.58 -6.08 8.17
CA VAL A 170 -10.65 -7.47 7.68
C VAL A 170 -9.51 -8.30 8.26
N VAL A 171 -8.28 -7.80 8.26
CA VAL A 171 -7.12 -8.54 8.83
C VAL A 171 -7.26 -8.73 10.33
N GLY A 172 -7.72 -7.71 11.06
CA GLY A 172 -7.94 -7.81 12.49
C GLY A 172 -9.02 -8.83 12.87
N GLN A 173 -10.07 -8.98 12.05
CA GLN A 173 -11.15 -9.94 12.30
C GLN A 173 -10.85 -11.35 11.78
N THR A 174 -10.03 -11.48 10.74
CA THR A 174 -9.67 -12.78 10.15
C THR A 174 -8.43 -13.40 10.79
N PHE A 175 -7.89 -12.80 11.84
CA PHE A 175 -6.76 -13.38 12.56
C PHE A 175 -7.15 -14.73 13.20
N ASP A 176 -6.45 -15.77 12.78
CA ASP A 176 -6.70 -17.17 13.15
C ASP A 176 -5.52 -17.79 13.93
N GLY A 177 -4.60 -16.96 14.43
CA GLY A 177 -3.35 -17.42 15.03
C GLY A 177 -2.23 -17.69 14.02
N THR A 178 -2.47 -17.51 12.72
CA THR A 178 -1.46 -17.69 11.66
C THR A 178 -1.07 -16.36 10.99
N ILE A 179 0.00 -16.40 10.20
CA ILE A 179 0.47 -15.26 9.38
C ILE A 179 -0.28 -15.15 8.04
N ALA A 180 -1.08 -16.15 7.67
CA ALA A 180 -1.71 -16.26 6.36
C ALA A 180 -2.72 -15.13 6.07
N PRO A 181 -3.64 -14.74 6.99
CA PRO A 181 -4.62 -13.68 6.72
C PRO A 181 -3.97 -12.33 6.39
N MET A 182 -2.93 -11.96 7.14
CA MET A 182 -2.19 -10.72 6.94
C MET A 182 -1.45 -10.72 5.60
N THR A 183 -0.68 -11.79 5.32
CA THR A 183 0.11 -11.90 4.09
C THR A 183 -0.78 -11.99 2.84
N PHE A 184 -1.94 -12.65 2.96
CA PHE A 184 -2.94 -12.69 1.90
C PHE A 184 -3.53 -11.31 1.60
N ALA A 185 -3.92 -10.54 2.63
CA ALA A 185 -4.41 -9.19 2.45
C ALA A 185 -3.36 -8.27 1.79
N MET A 186 -2.09 -8.39 2.21
CA MET A 186 -0.97 -7.66 1.60
C MET A 186 -0.73 -8.07 0.14
N ALA A 187 -0.89 -9.34 -0.21
CA ALA A 187 -0.82 -9.82 -1.59
C ALA A 187 -1.94 -9.27 -2.46
N VAL A 188 -3.18 -9.33 -1.97
CA VAL A 188 -4.35 -8.76 -2.66
C VAL A 188 -4.15 -7.27 -2.90
N ALA A 189 -3.72 -6.53 -1.88
CA ALA A 189 -3.40 -5.11 -2.01
C ALA A 189 -2.29 -4.84 -3.03
N GLY A 190 -1.20 -5.62 -3.01
CA GLY A 190 -0.10 -5.50 -3.98
C GLY A 190 -0.54 -5.77 -5.43
N ILE A 191 -1.33 -6.83 -5.65
CA ILE A 191 -1.87 -7.17 -6.97
C ILE A 191 -2.83 -6.08 -7.44
N LEU A 192 -3.75 -5.63 -6.58
CA LEU A 192 -4.71 -4.58 -6.94
C LEU A 192 -4.02 -3.24 -7.23
N CYS A 193 -2.93 -2.93 -6.54
CA CYS A 193 -2.07 -1.78 -6.84
C CYS A 193 -1.51 -1.86 -8.27
N LEU A 194 -0.90 -3.00 -8.62
CA LEU A 194 -0.34 -3.25 -9.95
C LEU A 194 -1.41 -3.22 -11.04
N VAL A 195 -2.53 -3.91 -10.83
CA VAL A 195 -3.64 -4.02 -11.78
C VAL A 195 -4.28 -2.67 -12.02
N SER A 196 -4.55 -1.90 -10.95
CA SER A 196 -5.13 -0.56 -11.05
C SER A 196 -4.21 0.37 -11.82
N HIS A 197 -2.92 0.34 -11.52
CA HIS A 197 -1.93 1.13 -12.26
C HIS A 197 -1.90 0.73 -13.75
N ARG A 198 -1.75 -0.57 -14.07
CA ARG A 198 -1.57 -1.04 -15.45
C ARG A 198 -2.82 -0.91 -16.32
N LEU A 199 -4.01 -1.15 -15.77
CA LEU A 199 -5.26 -1.11 -16.54
C LEU A 199 -5.78 0.31 -16.75
N LEU A 200 -5.60 1.18 -15.74
CA LEU A 200 -6.21 2.51 -15.75
C LEU A 200 -5.24 3.61 -16.18
N VAL A 201 -3.94 3.43 -15.93
CA VAL A 201 -2.88 4.31 -16.44
C VAL A 201 -2.42 3.77 -17.79
N ARG A 202 -3.28 3.89 -18.81
CA ARG A 202 -2.84 3.75 -20.20
C ARG A 202 -2.12 5.03 -20.60
N GLU A 203 -0.79 4.98 -20.62
CA GLU A 203 0.01 5.96 -21.35
C GLU A 203 -0.26 5.74 -22.84
N ARG A 204 -0.99 6.67 -23.44
CA ARG A 204 -0.87 6.96 -24.87
C ARG A 204 0.23 7.98 -25.04
#